data_AF-A0A1J3DJ30-F1
#
_entry.id   AF-A0A1J3DJ30-F1
#
_cell.length_a   1.000
_cell.length_b   1.000
_cell.length_c   1.000
_cell.angle_alpha   90.00
_cell.angle_beta   90.00
_cell.angle_gamma   90.00
#
_symmetry.space_group_name_H-M   'P 1'
#
loop_
_entity.id
_entity.type
_entity.pdbx_description
1 polymer ?
#
loop_
_entity_poly.entity_id
_entity_poly.type
_entity_poly.pdbx_seq_one_letter_code
_entity_poly.pdbx_strand_id
1 'polypeptide(L)'
;FRFSNLNFVDAEDSNRRSQVVRLKLERDQTIKLVAGCKGRGLKLWAAIASAGLISAYSSKNLESGQGEKYAVVTLSDCRSVLEPPLTPNDFGFYHSGILHTHDINGEEKLWDLAKRCYDSFASAKNSNKHFTDMSDLNFLMCKAIENPNLTPSSSLRTAYISIFEDPVTDEYPEPALASAG
;
A
#
# COMPACT_ATOMS: atom_id res chain seq x y z
N PHE A 1 -16.22 12.42 -10.50
CA PHE A 1 -15.36 11.54 -11.33
C PHE A 1 -16.21 10.90 -12.42
N ARG A 2 -15.85 11.05 -13.70
CA ARG A 2 -16.47 10.33 -14.82
C ARG A 2 -15.65 9.06 -15.05
N PHE A 3 -16.17 7.90 -14.65
CA PHE A 3 -15.56 6.61 -14.94
C PHE A 3 -15.70 6.36 -16.45
N SER A 4 -14.69 6.73 -17.24
CA SER A 4 -14.60 6.30 -18.63
C SER A 4 -13.85 4.97 -18.70
N ASN A 5 -14.47 4.00 -19.35
CA ASN A 5 -13.77 2.81 -19.82
C ASN A 5 -12.73 3.32 -20.83
N LEU A 6 -11.45 3.28 -20.47
CA LEU A 6 -10.41 3.56 -21.45
C LEU A 6 -10.34 2.35 -22.36
N ASN A 7 -10.31 2.60 -23.67
CA ASN A 7 -9.96 1.55 -24.61
C ASN A 7 -8.62 0.96 -24.18
N PHE A 8 -8.55 -0.37 -24.17
CA PHE A 8 -7.27 -1.04 -24.00
C PHE A 8 -6.33 -0.58 -25.12
N VAL A 9 -5.16 -0.08 -24.76
CA VAL A 9 -4.10 0.30 -25.69
C VAL A 9 -2.91 -0.56 -25.31
N ASP A 10 -2.39 -1.29 -26.29
CA ASP A 10 -1.20 -2.10 -26.08
C ASP A 10 -0.05 -1.25 -25.54
N ALA A 11 0.78 -1.81 -24.66
CA ALA A 11 1.88 -1.08 -24.04
C ALA A 11 2.89 -0.59 -25.09
N GLU A 12 3.09 -1.36 -26.17
CA GLU A 12 3.96 -1.02 -27.29
C GLU A 12 3.47 0.23 -28.03
N ASP A 13 2.15 0.33 -28.25
CA ASP A 13 1.51 1.46 -28.94
C ASP A 13 1.23 2.66 -28.01
N SER A 14 1.45 2.49 -26.71
CA SER A 14 1.10 3.50 -25.71
C SER A 14 2.21 4.49 -25.44
N ASN A 15 1.90 5.78 -25.49
CA ASN A 15 2.75 6.86 -24.96
C ASN A 15 2.66 7.02 -23.44
N ARG A 16 1.93 6.15 -22.73
CA ARG A 16 1.82 6.23 -21.26
C ARG A 16 3.16 5.90 -20.63
N ARG A 17 3.60 6.75 -19.70
CA ARG A 17 4.83 6.54 -18.91
C ARG A 17 4.52 6.78 -17.44
N SER A 18 5.04 5.91 -16.59
CA SER A 18 5.04 6.12 -15.14
C SER A 18 6.29 6.91 -14.77
N GLN A 19 6.13 7.92 -13.91
CA GLN A 19 7.25 8.61 -13.30
C GLN A 19 7.42 8.07 -11.87
N VAL A 20 8.66 7.87 -11.46
CA VAL A 20 8.98 7.37 -10.12
C VAL A 20 9.68 8.48 -9.35
N VAL A 21 9.21 8.68 -8.10
CA VAL A 21 9.80 9.63 -7.17
C VAL A 21 10.26 8.83 -5.94
N ARG A 22 11.45 9.14 -5.43
CA ARG A 22 12.00 8.50 -4.23
C ARG A 22 12.12 9.52 -3.12
N LEU A 23 11.53 9.21 -1.97
CA LEU A 23 11.74 9.92 -0.72
C LEU A 23 12.68 9.10 0.16
N LYS A 24 13.72 9.73 0.70
CA LYS A 24 14.60 9.15 1.74
C LYS A 24 14.44 9.97 3.01
N LEU A 25 14.13 9.30 4.12
CA LEU A 25 14.18 9.90 5.43
C LEU A 25 15.59 9.70 6.00
N GLU A 26 16.16 10.75 6.58
CA GLU A 26 17.46 10.65 7.22
C GLU A 26 17.38 9.79 8.49
N ARG A 27 18.54 9.31 8.96
CA ARG A 27 18.63 8.40 10.12
C ARG A 27 17.87 8.95 11.33
N ASP A 28 18.12 10.22 11.68
CA ASP A 28 17.51 10.83 12.86
C ASP A 28 15.99 10.99 12.71
N GLN A 29 15.51 11.30 11.50
CA GLN A 29 14.08 11.40 11.20
C GLN A 29 13.42 10.02 11.28
N THR A 30 14.08 9.00 10.72
CA THR A 30 13.63 7.61 10.77
C THR A 30 13.54 7.11 12.19
N ILE A 31 14.56 7.35 13.02
CA ILE A 31 14.57 6.96 14.44
C ILE A 31 13.42 7.63 15.19
N LYS A 32 13.22 8.94 15.00
CA LYS A 32 12.13 9.69 15.64
C LYS A 32 10.76 9.16 15.21
N LEU A 33 10.58 8.86 13.92
CA LEU A 33 9.33 8.32 13.40
C LEU A 33 9.04 6.92 13.95
N VAL A 34 10.03 6.03 13.94
CA VAL A 34 9.93 4.67 14.50
C VAL A 34 9.61 4.72 15.99
N ALA A 35 10.31 5.57 16.76
CA ALA A 35 10.03 5.78 18.18
C ALA A 35 8.61 6.31 18.41
N GLY A 36 8.16 7.25 17.58
CA GLY A 36 6.80 7.81 17.62
C GLY A 36 5.71 6.76 17.37
N CYS A 37 5.94 5.85 16.42
CA CYS A 37 5.05 4.71 16.15
C CYS A 37 5.03 3.73 17.33
N LYS A 38 6.21 3.35 17.83
CA LYS A 38 6.37 2.40 18.95
C LYS A 38 5.70 2.91 20.23
N GLY A 39 5.86 4.19 20.55
CA GLY A 39 5.21 4.83 21.69
C GLY A 39 3.68 4.88 21.62
N ARG A 40 3.10 4.59 20.45
CA ARG A 40 1.65 4.54 20.20
C ARG A 40 1.12 3.13 19.95
N GLY A 41 1.97 2.11 20.01
CA GLY A 41 1.60 0.73 19.66
C GLY A 41 1.27 0.53 18.18
N LEU A 42 1.84 1.36 17.30
CA LEU A 42 1.60 1.30 15.85
C LEU A 42 2.85 0.76 15.13
N LYS A 43 2.65 0.05 14.03
CA LYS A 43 3.73 -0.27 13.08
C LYS A 43 4.04 0.94 12.20
N LEU A 44 5.30 1.05 11.76
CA LEU A 44 5.81 2.17 10.94
C LEU A 44 4.95 2.41 9.68
N TRP A 45 4.53 1.33 9.01
CA TRP A 45 3.74 1.41 7.78
C TRP A 45 2.45 2.21 7.98
N ALA A 46 1.81 2.14 9.16
CA ALA A 46 0.53 2.81 9.40
C ALA A 46 0.70 4.34 9.39
N ALA A 47 1.81 4.85 9.93
CA ALA A 47 2.14 6.26 9.87
C ALA A 47 2.46 6.71 8.44
N ILE A 48 3.22 5.92 7.68
CA ILE A 48 3.57 6.22 6.29
C ILE A 48 2.33 6.22 5.39
N ALA A 49 1.48 5.20 5.50
CA ALA A 49 0.24 5.11 4.75
C ALA A 49 -0.66 6.31 5.05
N SER A 50 -0.81 6.67 6.33
CA SER A 50 -1.62 7.83 6.75
C SER A 50 -1.09 9.15 6.20
N ALA A 51 0.22 9.37 6.27
CA ALA A 51 0.84 10.54 5.66
C ALA A 51 0.58 10.56 4.14
N GLY A 52 0.73 9.42 3.46
CA GLY A 52 0.44 9.30 2.04
C GLY A 52 -1.01 9.60 1.68
N LEU A 53 -1.98 9.15 2.48
CA LEU A 53 -3.41 9.45 2.28
C LEU A 53 -3.74 10.93 2.48
N ILE A 54 -3.18 11.55 3.52
CA ILE A 54 -3.34 12.99 3.78
C ILE A 54 -2.73 13.81 2.63
N SER A 55 -1.53 13.45 2.19
CA SER A 55 -0.87 14.10 1.04
C SER A 55 -1.66 13.91 -0.26
N ALA A 56 -2.19 12.71 -0.49
CA ALA A 56 -3.02 12.41 -1.65
C ALA A 56 -4.26 13.30 -1.70
N TYR A 57 -5.00 13.37 -0.59
CA TYR A 57 -6.17 14.22 -0.47
C TYR A 57 -5.83 15.70 -0.67
N SER A 58 -4.79 16.19 0.02
CA SER A 58 -4.34 17.58 -0.05
C SER A 58 -3.91 17.98 -1.47
N SER A 59 -3.37 17.05 -2.26
CA SER A 59 -2.92 17.32 -3.63
C SER A 59 -4.05 17.58 -4.63
N LYS A 60 -5.28 17.17 -4.32
CA LYS A 60 -6.43 17.22 -5.25
C LYS A 60 -7.19 18.55 -5.26
N ASN A 61 -6.86 19.50 -4.36
CA ASN A 61 -7.53 20.80 -4.26
C ASN A 61 -9.07 20.69 -4.29
N LEU A 62 -9.62 19.77 -3.49
CA LEU A 62 -11.05 19.50 -3.43
C LEU A 62 -11.81 20.66 -2.77
N GLU A 63 -13.08 20.80 -3.12
CA GLU A 63 -13.97 21.80 -2.51
C GLU A 63 -14.23 21.47 -1.02
N SER A 64 -14.48 22.51 -0.22
CA SER A 64 -14.74 22.36 1.21
C SER A 64 -15.93 21.42 1.45
N GLY A 65 -15.72 20.37 2.25
CA GLY A 65 -16.72 19.36 2.59
C GLY A 65 -16.76 18.13 1.68
N GLN A 66 -15.92 18.06 0.65
CA GLN A 66 -15.87 16.90 -0.25
C GLN A 66 -14.90 15.82 0.27
N GLY A 67 -15.44 14.76 0.88
CA GLY A 67 -14.66 13.58 1.26
C GLY A 67 -14.30 12.67 0.08
N GLU A 68 -13.25 11.87 0.24
CA GLU A 68 -12.86 10.83 -0.70
C GLU A 68 -12.46 9.53 0.00
N LYS A 69 -12.78 8.41 -0.64
CA LYS A 69 -12.38 7.08 -0.20
C LYS A 69 -11.07 6.68 -0.85
N TYR A 70 -10.10 6.30 -0.03
CA TYR A 70 -8.81 5.76 -0.46
C TYR A 70 -8.64 4.32 0.00
N ALA A 71 -7.97 3.52 -0.83
CA ALA A 71 -7.63 2.15 -0.52
C ALA A 71 -6.13 2.01 -0.25
N VAL A 72 -5.79 1.24 0.77
CA VAL A 72 -4.42 0.83 1.11
C VAL A 72 -4.37 -0.69 1.07
N VAL A 73 -3.36 -1.25 0.42
CA VAL A 73 -3.05 -2.69 0.50
C VAL A 73 -1.79 -2.89 1.32
N THR A 74 -1.93 -3.60 2.43
CA THR A 74 -0.79 -3.99 3.26
C THR A 74 -0.39 -5.42 2.96
N LEU A 75 0.87 -5.65 2.60
CA LEU A 75 1.44 -6.94 2.30
C LEU A 75 1.98 -7.57 3.59
N SER A 76 1.36 -8.65 4.05
CA SER A 76 1.77 -9.44 5.22
C SER A 76 2.54 -10.67 4.76
N ASP A 77 3.72 -10.93 5.34
CA ASP A 77 4.43 -12.20 5.11
C ASP A 77 3.64 -13.36 5.74
N CYS A 78 3.30 -14.37 4.94
CA CYS A 78 2.54 -15.54 5.34
C CYS A 78 3.42 -16.77 5.62
N ARG A 79 4.75 -16.72 5.42
CA ARG A 79 5.62 -17.90 5.58
C ARG A 79 5.45 -18.64 6.89
N SER A 80 5.31 -17.89 7.99
CA SER A 80 5.16 -18.43 9.34
C SER A 80 3.82 -19.13 9.59
N VAL A 81 2.81 -18.91 8.74
CA VAL A 81 1.46 -19.49 8.89
C VAL A 81 1.13 -20.54 7.83
N LEU A 82 2.09 -20.87 6.96
CA LEU A 82 1.96 -21.98 6.00
C LEU A 82 2.19 -23.32 6.69
N GLU A 83 1.71 -24.41 6.07
CA GLU A 83 1.89 -25.77 6.54
C GLU A 83 2.62 -26.61 5.47
N PRO A 84 3.91 -26.93 5.65
CA PRO A 84 4.76 -26.57 6.79
C PRO A 84 5.19 -25.08 6.78
N PRO A 85 5.56 -24.50 7.94
CA PRO A 85 6.08 -23.14 8.01
C PRO A 85 7.36 -22.99 7.19
N LEU A 86 7.46 -21.87 6.47
CA LEU A 86 8.63 -21.52 5.66
C LEU A 86 9.55 -20.52 6.37
N THR A 87 10.78 -20.44 5.90
CA THR A 87 11.83 -19.55 6.37
C THR A 87 12.04 -18.37 5.41
N PRO A 88 12.68 -17.27 5.86
CA PRO A 88 13.05 -16.18 4.95
C PRO A 88 13.95 -16.58 3.78
N ASN A 89 14.64 -17.73 3.87
CA ASN A 89 15.48 -18.28 2.81
C ASN A 89 14.69 -19.03 1.72
N ASP A 90 13.39 -19.25 1.94
CA ASP A 90 12.50 -19.81 0.92
C ASP A 90 12.10 -18.71 -0.07
N PHE A 91 12.61 -18.85 -1.29
CA PHE A 91 12.45 -17.87 -2.37
C PHE A 91 11.09 -18.02 -3.06
N GLY A 92 10.35 -16.91 -3.12
CA GLY A 92 9.03 -16.88 -3.74
C GLY A 92 8.19 -15.71 -3.24
N PHE A 93 6.98 -15.59 -3.79
CA PHE A 93 5.99 -14.62 -3.34
C PHE A 93 5.09 -15.24 -2.28
N TYR A 94 5.38 -14.94 -1.00
CA TYR A 94 4.65 -15.48 0.15
C TYR A 94 3.88 -14.40 0.92
N HIS A 95 3.56 -13.29 0.27
CA HIS A 95 2.80 -12.20 0.90
C HIS A 95 1.32 -12.31 0.56
N SER A 96 0.46 -12.16 1.56
CA SER A 96 -0.96 -11.89 1.33
C SER A 96 -1.25 -10.39 1.43
N GLY A 97 -2.05 -9.89 0.50
CA GLY A 97 -2.48 -8.50 0.46
C GLY A 97 -3.76 -8.28 1.25
N ILE A 98 -3.72 -7.39 2.24
CA ILE A 98 -4.90 -6.98 3.00
C ILE A 98 -5.36 -5.61 2.52
N LEU A 99 -6.41 -5.59 1.71
CA LEU A 99 -7.03 -4.35 1.25
C LEU A 99 -7.92 -3.75 2.36
N HIS A 100 -7.70 -2.48 2.67
CA HIS A 100 -8.50 -1.72 3.62
C HIS A 100 -8.75 -0.32 3.06
N THR A 101 -9.94 0.22 3.33
CA THR A 101 -10.38 1.50 2.76
C THR A 101 -10.68 2.50 3.85
N HIS A 102 -10.36 3.77 3.59
CA HIS A 102 -10.52 4.88 4.52
C HIS A 102 -11.14 6.08 3.82
N ASP A 103 -12.17 6.61 4.45
CA ASP A 103 -12.77 7.89 4.07
C ASP A 103 -11.94 9.03 4.68
N ILE A 104 -11.49 9.95 3.81
CA ILE A 104 -10.64 11.11 4.13
C ILE A 104 -11.43 12.39 3.81
N ASN A 105 -11.48 13.33 4.74
CA ASN A 105 -12.25 14.57 4.63
C ASN A 105 -11.42 15.85 4.79
N GLY A 106 -10.11 15.73 5.02
CA GLY A 106 -9.17 16.85 5.13
C GLY A 106 -8.90 17.32 6.57
N GLU A 107 -9.60 16.77 7.56
CA GLU A 107 -9.42 17.09 8.97
C GLU A 107 -8.58 16.04 9.72
N GLU A 108 -8.08 15.03 9.00
CA GLU A 108 -7.34 13.91 9.58
C GLU A 108 -6.01 14.35 10.20
N LYS A 109 -5.84 14.03 11.48
CA LYS A 109 -4.53 14.07 12.14
C LYS A 109 -3.78 12.78 11.84
N LEU A 110 -2.47 12.91 11.59
CA LEU A 110 -1.59 11.80 11.23
C LEU A 110 -1.77 10.57 12.12
N TRP A 111 -1.73 10.76 13.44
CA TRP A 111 -1.74 9.64 14.38
C TRP A 111 -3.12 9.00 14.55
N ASP A 112 -4.19 9.79 14.44
CA ASP A 112 -5.56 9.28 14.51
C ASP A 112 -5.87 8.42 13.28
N LEU A 113 -5.45 8.90 12.09
CA LEU A 113 -5.54 8.14 10.86
C LEU A 113 -4.66 6.87 10.91
N ALA A 114 -3.43 6.97 11.43
CA ALA A 114 -2.53 5.83 11.56
C ALA A 114 -3.10 4.75 12.47
N LYS A 115 -3.72 5.14 13.59
CA LYS A 115 -4.43 4.20 14.45
C LYS A 115 -5.59 3.53 13.71
N ARG A 116 -6.40 4.30 12.98
CA ARG A 116 -7.52 3.77 12.18
C ARG A 116 -7.06 2.79 11.10
N CYS A 117 -5.98 3.10 10.38
CA CYS A 117 -5.36 2.19 9.42
C CYS A 117 -4.90 0.89 10.09
N TYR A 118 -4.16 1.02 11.20
CA TYR A 118 -3.64 -0.13 11.93
C TYR A 118 -4.75 -1.03 12.50
N ASP A 119 -5.76 -0.45 13.15
CA ASP A 119 -6.88 -1.21 13.73
C ASP A 119 -7.67 -1.95 12.65
N SER A 120 -7.95 -1.28 11.51
CA SER A 120 -8.63 -1.91 10.37
C SER A 120 -7.84 -3.09 9.81
N PHE A 121 -6.53 -2.94 9.67
CA PHE A 121 -5.64 -4.01 9.22
C PHE A 121 -5.59 -5.15 10.24
N ALA A 122 -5.34 -4.86 11.52
CA ALA A 122 -5.22 -5.85 12.57
C ALA A 122 -6.49 -6.68 12.72
N SER A 123 -7.66 -6.03 12.67
CA SER A 123 -8.95 -6.73 12.67
C SER A 123 -9.09 -7.70 11.50
N ALA A 124 -8.74 -7.26 10.27
CA ALA A 124 -8.84 -8.10 9.08
C ALA A 124 -7.82 -9.26 9.10
N LYS A 125 -6.61 -9.02 9.60
CA LYS A 125 -5.59 -10.06 9.76
C LYS A 125 -6.03 -11.11 10.77
N ASN A 126 -6.52 -10.67 11.94
CA ASN A 126 -6.95 -11.56 13.03
C ASN A 126 -8.19 -12.40 12.66
N SER A 127 -9.02 -11.94 11.73
CA SER A 127 -10.16 -12.70 11.22
C SER A 127 -9.82 -13.58 10.00
N ASN A 128 -8.54 -13.72 9.64
CA ASN A 128 -8.09 -14.42 8.43
C ASN A 128 -8.72 -13.92 7.12
N LYS A 129 -9.16 -12.66 7.10
CA LYS A 129 -9.89 -12.06 5.98
C LYS A 129 -9.07 -12.10 4.68
N HIS A 130 -7.76 -12.01 4.82
CA HIS A 130 -6.79 -12.06 3.74
C HIS A 130 -6.70 -13.42 3.03
N PHE A 131 -7.16 -14.50 3.66
CA PHE A 131 -7.31 -15.80 3.02
C PHE A 131 -8.72 -16.00 2.47
N THR A 132 -9.76 -15.54 3.18
CA THR A 132 -11.15 -15.67 2.73
C THR A 132 -11.45 -14.81 1.51
N ASP A 133 -10.94 -13.58 1.48
CA ASP A 133 -11.20 -12.64 0.38
C ASP A 133 -10.34 -12.97 -0.86
N MET A 134 -9.32 -13.82 -0.72
CA MET A 134 -8.36 -14.08 -1.78
C MET A 134 -9.00 -14.78 -2.99
N SER A 135 -9.96 -15.70 -2.78
CA SER A 135 -10.68 -16.33 -3.89
C SER A 135 -11.48 -15.31 -4.69
N ASP A 136 -12.18 -14.43 -3.99
CA ASP A 136 -13.08 -13.45 -4.59
C ASP A 136 -12.29 -12.36 -5.30
N LEU A 137 -11.21 -11.87 -4.68
CA LEU A 137 -10.30 -10.91 -5.30
C LEU A 137 -9.62 -11.50 -6.54
N ASN A 138 -9.12 -12.74 -6.46
CA ASN A 138 -8.51 -13.39 -7.62
C ASN A 138 -9.51 -13.56 -8.76
N PHE A 139 -10.73 -14.00 -8.46
CA PHE A 139 -11.79 -14.12 -9.45
C PHE A 139 -12.11 -12.77 -10.11
N LEU A 140 -12.30 -11.72 -9.31
CA LEU A 140 -12.59 -10.38 -9.82
C LEU A 140 -11.44 -9.82 -10.66
N MET A 141 -10.20 -10.04 -10.26
CA MET A 141 -9.02 -9.62 -11.02
C MET A 141 -8.91 -10.38 -12.34
N CYS A 142 -9.15 -11.69 -12.36
CA CYS A 142 -9.24 -12.47 -13.60
C CYS A 142 -10.32 -11.91 -14.52
N LYS A 143 -11.52 -11.59 -14.00
CA LYS A 143 -12.61 -11.01 -14.80
C LYS A 143 -12.26 -9.64 -15.37
N ALA A 144 -11.55 -8.80 -14.61
CA ALA A 144 -11.06 -7.51 -15.07
C ALA A 144 -10.02 -7.67 -16.20
N ILE A 145 -9.11 -8.64 -16.08
CA ILE A 145 -8.09 -8.97 -17.10
C ILE A 145 -8.74 -9.52 -18.38
N GLU A 146 -9.74 -10.40 -18.25
CA GLU A 146 -10.48 -10.95 -19.39
C GLU A 146 -11.32 -9.88 -20.11
N ASN A 147 -11.73 -8.83 -19.40
CA ASN A 147 -12.63 -7.79 -19.91
C ASN A 147 -12.05 -6.38 -19.70
N PRO A 148 -10.87 -6.07 -20.25
CA PRO A 148 -10.20 -4.79 -19.99
C PRO A 148 -11.01 -3.60 -20.52
N ASN A 149 -11.76 -3.79 -21.61
CA ASN A 149 -12.64 -2.76 -22.19
C ASN A 149 -13.87 -2.43 -21.32
N LEU A 150 -14.23 -3.31 -20.38
CA LEU A 150 -15.30 -3.08 -19.41
C LEU A 150 -14.76 -2.59 -18.05
N THR A 151 -13.44 -2.46 -17.94
CA THR A 151 -12.76 -2.04 -16.72
C THR A 151 -12.42 -0.55 -16.83
N PRO A 152 -13.02 0.33 -16.00
CA PRO A 152 -12.62 1.71 -15.93
C PRO A 152 -11.12 1.84 -15.72
N SER A 153 -10.48 2.84 -16.31
CA SER A 153 -9.02 3.00 -16.21
C SER A 153 -8.48 3.13 -14.79
N SER A 154 -9.28 3.64 -13.88
CA SER A 154 -8.99 3.71 -12.46
C SER A 154 -9.08 2.35 -11.75
N SER A 155 -9.84 1.39 -12.30
CA SER A 155 -10.09 0.09 -11.67
C SER A 155 -8.88 -0.87 -11.75
N LEU A 156 -7.88 -0.56 -12.58
CA LEU A 156 -6.60 -1.26 -12.57
C LEU A 156 -5.72 -0.88 -11.36
N ARG A 157 -6.06 0.19 -10.64
CA ARG A 157 -5.43 0.54 -9.36
C ARG A 157 -6.32 0.05 -8.22
N THR A 158 -6.11 -1.19 -7.79
CA THR A 158 -6.83 -1.78 -6.65
C THR A 158 -6.62 -0.99 -5.35
N ALA A 159 -5.45 -0.37 -5.20
CA ALA A 159 -5.10 0.47 -4.06
C ALA A 159 -4.40 1.76 -4.50
N TYR A 160 -4.53 2.80 -3.67
CA TYR A 160 -3.78 4.04 -3.81
C TYR A 160 -2.37 3.91 -3.23
N ILE A 161 -2.22 3.15 -2.13
CA ILE A 161 -0.94 2.85 -1.48
C ILE A 161 -0.79 1.35 -1.35
N SER A 162 0.37 0.82 -1.75
CA SER A 162 0.82 -0.54 -1.43
C SER A 162 2.00 -0.46 -0.49
N ILE A 163 1.95 -1.16 0.64
CA ILE A 163 2.99 -1.09 1.67
C ILE A 163 3.23 -2.44 2.35
N PHE A 164 4.46 -2.73 2.76
CA PHE A 164 4.75 -3.93 3.53
C PHE A 164 4.37 -3.73 5.00
N GLU A 165 3.82 -4.76 5.63
CA GLU A 165 3.51 -4.75 7.07
C GLU A 165 4.79 -4.62 7.90
N ASP A 166 5.80 -5.41 7.56
CA ASP A 166 7.10 -5.38 8.23
C ASP A 166 8.11 -4.70 7.30
N PRO A 167 8.96 -3.81 7.85
CA PRO A 167 9.95 -3.12 7.03
C PRO A 167 10.94 -4.13 6.44
N VAL A 168 11.25 -3.96 5.16
CA VAL A 168 12.32 -4.70 4.51
C VAL A 168 13.65 -4.11 4.97
N THR A 169 14.43 -4.89 5.70
CA THR A 169 15.77 -4.50 6.16
C THR A 169 16.81 -5.13 5.26
N ASP A 170 17.63 -4.30 4.61
CA ASP A 170 18.85 -4.79 3.99
C ASP A 170 19.85 -5.12 5.11
N GLU A 171 20.15 -6.41 5.29
CA GLU A 171 21.21 -6.86 6.20
C GLU A 171 22.61 -6.62 5.61
N TYR A 172 22.68 -6.18 4.35
CA TYR A 172 23.92 -5.81 3.70
C TYR A 172 24.26 -4.35 4.04
N PRO A 173 25.38 -4.07 4.71
CA PRO A 173 25.85 -2.69 4.82
C PRO A 173 26.03 -2.14 3.40
N GLU A 174 25.46 -0.95 3.12
CA GLU A 174 25.78 -0.19 1.90
C GLU A 174 27.30 -0.20 1.76
N PRO A 175 27.89 -0.82 0.71
CA PRO A 175 29.27 -0.53 0.40
C PRO A 175 29.29 0.97 0.17
N ALA A 176 30.08 1.68 0.99
CA ALA A 176 30.36 3.08 0.77
C ALA A 176 30.65 3.22 -0.73
N LEU A 177 29.89 4.07 -1.41
CA LEU A 177 30.25 4.58 -2.72
C LEU A 177 31.58 5.32 -2.52
N ALA A 178 32.65 4.55 -2.41
CA ALA A 178 34.01 4.99 -2.48
C ALA A 178 34.19 5.43 -3.91
N SER A 179 34.10 6.74 -4.11
CA SER A 179 34.94 7.49 -5.04
C SER A 179 35.30 6.74 -6.33
N ALA A 180 34.47 6.86 -7.35
CA ALA A 180 34.96 6.95 -8.71
C ALA A 180 34.71 8.38 -9.17
N GLY A 181 35.78 9.18 -9.12
CA GLY A 181 35.87 10.42 -9.88
C GLY A 181 36.08 10.14 -11.36
#